data_AF-A0A1Y5JQJ4-F1
#
_entry.id   AF-A0A1Y5JQJ4-F1
#
_cell.length_a   1.000
_cell.length_b   1.000
_cell.length_c   1.000
_cell.angle_alpha   90.00
_cell.angle_beta   90.00
_cell.angle_gamma   90.00
#
_symmetry.space_group_name_H-M   'P 1'
#
loop_
_entity.id
_entity.type
_entity.pdbx_description
1 polymer ?
#
loop_
_entity_poly.entity_id
_entity_poly.type
_entity_poly.pdbx_seq_one_letter_code
_entity_poly.pdbx_strand_id
1 'polypeptide(L)'
;MKANESNWQNALKENPFPDRQFDETIKRAVRSRIGKRGGKGMKFKSVAFVCATSILIVFGLFYAPNMIGRTDNPQHLESRNSYYEGGELLLQVFPDPELKAGREYGYLFHFAKLVQKEIVGKELAIEAIHLGSNERVTALAPFIVGEPSSAEMNMERYVVRCALPIGGLWLYEVKLDGSNYASVVLEVGEPDWTPSPTFTSGSYEMRGIEGKIGFIDPGFVARKPNKYMWHAWGAPSELEGSFEVKAVKQGTQQMISVIEGLRFGGAINDADASIPSSMALPEPGVWRLLPFVGGRLMESIVVEVMPQEAQSVTTEQLKKVTPEMTFAELLEIIGESTDIGSGRTIRVYRHTGGAEIVLNYVNASETVYPDIYDTIQNIIWNE
;
A
#
# COMPACT_ATOMS: atom_id res chain seq x y z
N MET A 1 39.30 44.33 -11.82
CA MET A 1 38.72 44.21 -10.46
C MET A 1 38.70 42.73 -10.10
N LYS A 2 39.61 42.29 -9.22
CA LYS A 2 39.59 40.93 -8.65
C LYS A 2 39.06 41.06 -7.23
N ALA A 3 37.89 40.49 -6.94
CA ALA A 3 37.28 40.53 -5.62
C ALA A 3 37.10 39.10 -5.08
N ASN A 4 37.91 38.80 -4.07
CA ASN A 4 37.48 38.24 -2.78
C ASN A 4 36.92 36.81 -2.72
N GLU A 5 37.70 35.81 -3.16
CA GLU A 5 37.40 34.39 -2.88
C GLU A 5 37.95 33.86 -1.54
N SER A 6 38.60 34.70 -0.72
CA SER A 6 39.44 34.22 0.40
C SER A 6 38.75 34.12 1.78
N ASN A 7 37.51 34.60 1.96
CA ASN A 7 36.99 34.82 3.32
C ASN A 7 36.16 33.63 3.89
N TRP A 8 35.43 32.90 3.05
CA TRP A 8 34.55 31.81 3.51
C TRP A 8 35.31 30.53 3.87
N GLN A 9 36.44 30.26 3.21
CA GLN A 9 37.28 29.08 3.50
C GLN A 9 37.94 29.16 4.88
N ASN A 10 38.19 30.36 5.39
CA ASN A 10 38.69 30.55 6.75
C ASN A 10 37.56 30.44 7.78
N ALA A 11 36.34 30.87 7.44
CA ALA A 11 35.17 30.72 8.30
C ALA A 11 34.74 29.24 8.52
N LEU A 12 35.04 28.35 7.58
CA LEU A 12 34.76 26.90 7.72
C LEU A 12 35.80 26.13 8.53
N LYS A 13 36.97 26.72 8.81
CA LYS A 13 38.00 26.08 9.65
C LYS A 13 37.73 26.25 11.13
N GLU A 14 36.90 27.22 11.51
CA GLU A 14 36.47 27.38 12.88
C GLU A 14 35.28 26.46 13.15
N ASN A 15 35.41 25.61 14.16
CA ASN A 15 34.33 24.72 14.58
C ASN A 15 33.14 25.58 15.04
N PRO A 16 31.98 25.53 14.37
CA PRO A 16 30.83 26.39 14.69
C PRO A 16 30.16 26.03 16.02
N PHE A 17 30.67 25.01 16.72
CA PHE A 17 30.18 24.54 18.01
C PHE A 17 31.28 24.75 19.06
N PRO A 18 31.16 25.76 19.95
CA PRO A 18 32.19 26.09 20.94
C PRO A 18 32.37 25.00 22.01
N ASP A 19 31.38 24.13 22.19
CA ASP A 19 31.40 23.07 23.20
C ASP A 19 31.27 21.67 22.60
N ARG A 20 32.04 20.71 23.14
CA ARG A 20 31.97 19.29 22.79
C ARG A 20 30.56 18.75 23.07
N GLN A 21 29.72 18.60 22.05
CA GLN A 21 28.30 18.19 22.17
C GLN A 21 28.05 16.75 22.67
N PHE A 22 29.07 16.04 23.16
CA PHE A 22 28.92 14.70 23.72
C PHE A 22 29.91 14.51 24.88
N ASP A 23 29.66 15.24 25.96
CA ASP A 23 30.44 15.06 27.18
C ASP A 23 30.14 13.69 27.85
N GLU A 24 31.02 13.28 28.76
CA GLU A 24 30.87 12.00 29.48
C GLU A 24 29.63 11.98 30.40
N THR A 25 29.05 13.14 30.69
CA THR A 25 27.83 13.31 31.47
C THR A 25 26.62 12.86 30.66
N ILE A 26 26.50 13.31 29.41
CA ILE A 26 25.47 12.90 28.45
C ILE A 26 25.61 11.41 28.13
N LYS A 27 26.83 10.89 27.92
CA LYS A 27 27.05 9.45 27.70
C LYS A 27 26.62 8.59 28.88
N ARG A 28 26.91 9.02 30.11
CA ARG A 28 26.43 8.33 31.33
C ARG A 28 24.92 8.38 31.46
N ALA A 29 24.29 9.52 31.14
CA ALA A 29 22.85 9.67 31.16
C ALA A 29 22.16 8.67 30.19
N VAL A 30 22.70 8.54 28.97
CA VAL A 30 22.20 7.57 27.98
C VAL A 30 22.39 6.12 28.43
N ARG A 31 23.58 5.73 28.92
CA ARG A 31 23.83 4.36 29.41
C ARG A 31 22.93 3.99 30.59
N SER A 32 22.63 4.93 31.48
CA SER A 32 21.75 4.69 32.64
C SER A 32 20.27 4.47 32.26
N ARG A 33 19.83 4.99 31.11
CA ARG A 33 18.47 4.79 30.59
C ARG A 33 18.30 3.45 29.87
N ILE A 34 19.37 2.92 29.27
CA ILE A 34 19.36 1.63 28.59
C ILE A 34 19.31 0.46 29.60
N GLY A 35 19.99 0.58 30.75
CA GLY A 35 20.04 -0.48 31.77
C GLY A 35 18.78 -0.67 32.64
N LYS A 36 17.72 0.14 32.48
CA LYS A 36 16.53 0.10 33.35
C LYS A 36 15.25 -0.46 32.71
N ARG A 37 15.29 -0.90 31.44
CA ARG A 37 14.18 -1.62 30.79
C ARG A 37 14.44 -3.13 30.77
N GLY A 38 14.45 -3.73 31.95
CA GLY A 38 14.51 -5.19 32.10
C GLY A 38 13.85 -5.62 33.41
N GLY A 39 12.71 -6.31 33.29
CA GLY A 39 12.18 -7.16 34.36
C GLY A 39 11.08 -6.55 35.24
N LYS A 40 9.83 -6.63 34.79
CA LYS A 40 8.71 -6.97 35.67
C LYS A 40 7.89 -8.08 35.02
N GLY A 41 8.28 -9.32 35.31
CA GLY A 41 7.48 -10.50 35.02
C GLY A 41 6.20 -10.44 35.84
N MET A 42 5.06 -10.29 35.15
CA MET A 42 3.75 -10.38 35.76
C MET A 42 3.33 -11.85 35.78
N LYS A 43 3.38 -12.45 36.98
CA LYS A 43 2.91 -13.82 37.21
C LYS A 43 1.38 -13.85 37.05
N PHE A 44 0.88 -14.39 35.95
CA PHE A 44 -0.53 -14.75 35.84
C PHE A 44 -0.78 -16.05 36.60
N LYS A 45 -1.48 -15.95 37.73
CA LYS A 45 -2.09 -17.10 38.40
C LYS A 45 -3.36 -17.46 37.65
N SER A 46 -3.39 -18.70 37.16
CA SER A 46 -4.57 -19.43 36.71
C SER A 46 -5.65 -19.45 37.79
N VAL A 47 -6.81 -18.86 37.50
CA VAL A 47 -8.06 -19.11 38.22
C VAL A 47 -9.11 -19.44 37.17
N ALA A 48 -9.66 -20.65 37.31
CA ALA A 48 -10.76 -21.18 36.53
C ALA A 48 -12.01 -20.31 36.69
N PHE A 49 -12.61 -19.89 35.57
CA PHE A 49 -13.99 -19.42 35.55
C PHE A 49 -14.79 -20.35 34.64
N VAL A 50 -15.52 -21.24 35.28
CA VAL A 50 -16.43 -22.21 34.66
C VAL A 50 -17.79 -21.52 34.48
N CYS A 51 -18.27 -21.55 33.24
CA CYS A 51 -19.67 -21.56 32.79
C CYS A 51 -20.68 -20.54 33.38
N ALA A 52 -20.98 -19.48 32.62
CA ALA A 52 -22.32 -18.85 32.62
C ALA A 52 -22.54 -17.86 31.44
N THR A 53 -22.39 -18.26 30.17
CA THR A 53 -22.83 -17.41 29.03
C THR A 53 -23.30 -18.24 27.82
N SER A 54 -24.18 -19.23 28.04
CA SER A 54 -24.77 -20.02 26.94
C SER A 54 -26.27 -19.78 26.72
N ILE A 55 -26.83 -18.63 27.15
CA ILE A 55 -28.29 -18.36 27.07
C ILE A 55 -28.66 -17.05 26.35
N LEU A 56 -27.72 -16.24 25.84
CA LEU A 56 -28.03 -14.98 25.12
C LEU A 56 -27.68 -14.98 23.63
N ILE A 57 -27.65 -16.14 22.97
CA ILE A 57 -27.49 -16.23 21.50
C ILE A 57 -28.73 -16.86 20.81
N VAL A 58 -29.70 -17.38 21.57
CA VAL A 58 -30.91 -18.01 20.99
C VAL A 58 -32.12 -17.05 20.92
N PHE A 59 -32.09 -15.89 21.60
CA PHE A 59 -33.21 -14.93 21.59
C PHE A 59 -33.05 -13.71 20.65
N GLY A 60 -31.89 -13.56 20.00
CA GLY A 60 -31.64 -12.49 19.02
C GLY A 60 -32.05 -12.81 17.58
N LEU A 61 -32.57 -14.02 17.31
CA LEU A 61 -32.90 -14.50 15.97
C LEU A 61 -34.41 -14.57 15.67
N PHE A 62 -35.29 -14.11 16.58
CA PHE A 62 -36.74 -14.23 16.41
C PHE A 62 -37.54 -12.92 16.49
N TYR A 63 -36.89 -11.75 16.54
CA TYR A 63 -37.57 -10.44 16.57
C TYR A 63 -37.01 -9.42 15.56
N ALA A 64 -36.81 -9.85 14.31
CA ALA A 64 -36.75 -8.94 13.17
C ALA A 64 -37.80 -9.34 12.12
N PRO A 65 -39.09 -9.06 12.32
CA PRO A 65 -40.04 -9.12 11.23
C PRO A 65 -39.87 -7.87 10.36
N ASN A 66 -39.67 -8.10 9.06
CA ASN A 66 -39.87 -7.14 7.96
C ASN A 66 -38.81 -6.04 7.75
N MET A 67 -37.63 -6.43 7.24
CA MET A 67 -36.77 -5.58 6.39
C MET A 67 -35.94 -6.41 5.39
N ILE A 68 -36.56 -7.45 4.80
CA ILE A 68 -36.04 -8.10 3.58
C ILE A 68 -37.18 -8.09 2.58
N GLY A 69 -37.35 -6.92 1.95
CA GLY A 69 -38.32 -6.68 0.90
C GLY A 69 -37.63 -6.26 -0.39
N ARG A 70 -36.85 -7.18 -0.98
CA ARG A 70 -36.63 -7.34 -2.43
C ARG A 70 -35.61 -8.46 -2.63
N THR A 71 -36.12 -9.65 -2.91
CA THR A 71 -35.37 -10.65 -3.68
C THR A 71 -35.37 -10.17 -5.12
N ASP A 72 -34.49 -9.23 -5.45
CA ASP A 72 -34.06 -9.12 -6.83
C ASP A 72 -33.26 -10.39 -7.12
N ASN A 73 -33.77 -11.16 -8.07
CA ASN A 73 -33.09 -12.24 -8.76
C ASN A 73 -31.60 -11.84 -8.94
N PRO A 74 -30.59 -12.72 -8.74
CA PRO A 74 -29.21 -12.40 -9.07
C PRO A 74 -29.10 -12.28 -10.59
N GLN A 75 -29.62 -11.16 -11.11
CA GLN A 75 -29.33 -10.67 -12.44
C GLN A 75 -27.83 -10.64 -12.52
N HIS A 76 -27.31 -11.24 -13.58
CA HIS A 76 -25.92 -11.11 -13.99
C HIS A 76 -25.48 -9.67 -13.69
N LEU A 77 -24.43 -9.52 -12.88
CA LEU A 77 -23.80 -8.25 -12.56
C LEU A 77 -23.16 -7.74 -13.86
N GLU A 78 -23.98 -7.23 -14.77
CA GLU A 78 -23.57 -6.63 -16.02
C GLU A 78 -23.35 -5.14 -15.80
N SER A 79 -22.52 -4.54 -16.64
CA SER A 79 -22.37 -3.09 -16.62
C SER A 79 -23.72 -2.43 -16.89
N ARG A 80 -24.10 -1.52 -16.00
CA ARG A 80 -25.26 -0.64 -16.12
C ARG A 80 -24.86 0.76 -15.69
N ASN A 81 -24.77 1.64 -16.67
CA ASN A 81 -24.48 3.05 -16.52
C ASN A 81 -25.74 3.87 -16.19
N SER A 82 -26.88 3.26 -15.89
CA SER A 82 -28.13 3.93 -15.54
C SER A 82 -28.88 3.21 -14.42
N TYR A 83 -29.56 3.98 -13.57
CA TYR A 83 -30.39 3.52 -12.47
C TYR A 83 -31.83 4.00 -12.64
N TYR A 84 -32.77 3.07 -12.55
CA TYR A 84 -34.20 3.32 -12.64
C TYR A 84 -34.90 2.88 -11.36
N GLU A 85 -35.91 3.65 -10.93
CA GLU A 85 -36.81 3.27 -9.85
C GLU A 85 -38.25 3.55 -10.29
N GLY A 86 -39.13 2.55 -10.16
CA GLY A 86 -40.52 2.69 -10.60
C GLY A 86 -40.68 2.95 -12.11
N GLY A 87 -39.67 2.63 -12.93
CA GLY A 87 -39.66 2.91 -14.37
C GLY A 87 -39.15 4.31 -14.74
N GLU A 88 -38.82 5.15 -13.76
CA GLU A 88 -38.25 6.48 -13.97
C GLU A 88 -36.72 6.45 -13.87
N LEU A 89 -36.04 7.16 -14.77
CA LEU A 89 -34.60 7.34 -14.71
C LEU A 89 -34.26 8.28 -13.53
N LEU A 90 -33.38 7.84 -12.62
CA LEU A 90 -32.91 8.68 -11.52
C LEU A 90 -31.47 9.16 -11.75
N LEU A 91 -30.60 8.25 -12.20
CA LEU A 91 -29.18 8.50 -12.37
C LEU A 91 -28.68 7.85 -13.64
N GLN A 92 -27.83 8.57 -14.38
CA GLN A 92 -27.03 8.03 -15.46
C GLN A 92 -25.59 8.50 -15.30
N VAL A 93 -24.61 7.64 -15.56
CA VAL A 93 -23.18 7.99 -15.45
C VAL A 93 -22.50 7.79 -16.78
N PHE A 94 -21.79 8.83 -17.23
CA PHE A 94 -20.97 8.79 -18.42
C PHE A 94 -19.50 8.86 -17.99
N PRO A 95 -18.81 7.70 -17.92
CA PRO A 95 -17.38 7.69 -17.69
C PRO A 95 -16.63 8.19 -18.93
N ASP A 96 -15.34 8.48 -18.74
CA ASP A 96 -14.41 8.60 -19.85
C ASP A 96 -14.46 7.34 -20.76
N PRO A 97 -14.50 7.47 -22.10
CA PRO A 97 -14.52 6.32 -23.01
C PRO A 97 -13.30 5.40 -22.87
N GLU A 98 -12.17 5.91 -22.37
CA GLU A 98 -10.95 5.14 -22.11
C GLU A 98 -10.81 4.72 -20.65
N LEU A 99 -11.89 4.74 -19.87
CA LEU A 99 -11.87 4.43 -18.43
C LEU A 99 -11.09 3.15 -18.15
N LYS A 100 -9.95 3.33 -17.48
CA LYS A 100 -9.06 2.27 -17.02
C LYS A 100 -8.70 2.50 -15.57
N ALA A 101 -8.31 1.44 -14.88
CA ALA A 101 -7.75 1.58 -13.55
C ALA A 101 -6.37 2.26 -13.58
N GLY A 102 -5.87 2.58 -12.39
CA GLY A 102 -4.50 3.04 -12.16
C GLY A 102 -4.25 4.52 -12.47
N ARG A 103 -5.26 5.29 -12.86
CA ARG A 103 -5.15 6.76 -13.03
C ARG A 103 -6.48 7.46 -12.84
N GLU A 104 -6.43 8.78 -12.70
CA GLU A 104 -7.65 9.60 -12.56
C GLU A 104 -8.40 9.72 -13.88
N TYR A 105 -9.73 9.58 -13.81
CA TYR A 105 -10.66 9.85 -14.90
C TYR A 105 -11.81 10.74 -14.42
N GLY A 106 -12.42 11.44 -15.38
CA GLY A 106 -13.65 12.19 -15.17
C GLY A 106 -14.88 11.31 -15.35
N TYR A 107 -15.89 11.53 -14.52
CA TYR A 107 -17.18 10.88 -14.56
C TYR A 107 -18.25 11.95 -14.55
N LEU A 108 -19.13 11.94 -15.55
CA LEU A 108 -20.29 12.81 -15.58
C LEU A 108 -21.49 12.07 -14.97
N PHE A 109 -21.86 12.45 -13.76
CA PHE A 109 -23.09 11.99 -13.11
C PHE A 109 -24.24 12.88 -13.55
N HIS A 110 -25.19 12.30 -14.28
CA HIS A 110 -26.42 12.95 -14.70
C HIS A 110 -27.58 12.57 -13.78
N PHE A 111 -28.04 13.52 -12.98
CA PHE A 111 -29.15 13.33 -12.05
C PHE A 111 -30.46 13.76 -12.70
N ALA A 112 -31.20 12.80 -13.26
CA ALA A 112 -32.37 13.09 -14.09
C ALA A 112 -33.57 13.63 -13.30
N LYS A 113 -33.68 13.29 -12.00
CA LYS A 113 -34.81 13.69 -11.14
C LYS A 113 -34.46 14.71 -10.07
N LEU A 114 -33.20 14.80 -9.64
CA LEU A 114 -32.82 15.76 -8.59
C LEU A 114 -32.81 17.17 -9.15
N VAL A 115 -33.82 17.95 -8.78
CA VAL A 115 -33.84 19.38 -9.04
C VAL A 115 -32.99 20.10 -8.00
N GLN A 116 -32.26 21.14 -8.44
CA GLN A 116 -31.33 21.90 -7.60
C GLN A 116 -31.91 22.28 -6.23
N LYS A 117 -33.15 22.77 -6.21
CA LYS A 117 -33.79 23.26 -4.98
C LYS A 117 -34.03 22.18 -3.92
N GLU A 118 -34.09 20.91 -4.31
CA GLU A 118 -34.33 19.78 -3.40
C GLU A 118 -33.05 19.16 -2.82
N ILE A 119 -31.90 19.46 -3.43
CA ILE A 119 -30.60 18.92 -3.04
C ILE A 119 -29.72 19.94 -2.31
N VAL A 120 -29.96 21.24 -2.48
CA VAL A 120 -29.28 22.28 -1.69
C VAL A 120 -29.45 22.00 -0.20
N GLY A 121 -28.34 22.02 0.53
CA GLY A 121 -28.27 21.73 1.97
C GLY A 121 -28.14 20.24 2.31
N LYS A 122 -28.29 19.33 1.34
CA LYS A 122 -28.06 17.90 1.55
C LYS A 122 -26.59 17.55 1.39
N GLU A 123 -26.16 16.51 2.10
CA GLU A 123 -24.84 15.92 1.95
C GLU A 123 -24.81 14.94 0.77
N LEU A 124 -23.93 15.15 -0.20
CA LEU A 124 -23.69 14.24 -1.32
C LEU A 124 -22.37 13.49 -1.12
N ALA A 125 -22.39 12.17 -1.29
CA ALA A 125 -21.19 11.33 -1.30
C ALA A 125 -21.29 10.23 -2.36
N ILE A 126 -20.15 9.77 -2.86
CA ILE A 126 -20.08 8.64 -3.81
C ILE A 126 -18.97 7.68 -3.38
N GLU A 127 -19.36 6.43 -3.17
CA GLU A 127 -18.45 5.31 -2.93
C GLU A 127 -18.42 4.39 -4.14
N ALA A 128 -17.25 3.90 -4.50
CA ALA A 128 -17.06 2.87 -5.51
C ALA A 128 -16.59 1.57 -4.84
N ILE A 129 -17.20 0.45 -5.19
CA ILE A 129 -16.93 -0.87 -4.61
C ILE A 129 -16.60 -1.85 -5.73
N HIS A 130 -15.41 -2.44 -5.71
CA HIS A 130 -15.02 -3.44 -6.68
C HIS A 130 -15.72 -4.76 -6.40
N LEU A 131 -16.48 -5.28 -7.36
CA LEU A 131 -17.32 -6.46 -7.13
C LEU A 131 -16.54 -7.76 -6.96
N GLY A 132 -15.32 -7.85 -7.51
CA GLY A 132 -14.48 -9.06 -7.41
C GLY A 132 -13.66 -9.14 -6.11
N SER A 133 -13.18 -8.01 -5.60
CA SER A 133 -12.27 -7.96 -4.44
C SER A 133 -12.87 -7.30 -3.20
N ASN A 134 -14.04 -6.67 -3.33
CA ASN A 134 -14.70 -5.86 -2.30
C ASN A 134 -13.87 -4.64 -1.84
N GLU A 135 -12.88 -4.20 -2.65
CA GLU A 135 -12.14 -2.96 -2.41
C GLU A 135 -13.09 -1.76 -2.49
N ARG A 136 -12.88 -0.76 -1.63
CA ARG A 136 -13.68 0.46 -1.58
C ARG A 136 -12.83 1.68 -1.86
N VAL A 137 -13.38 2.59 -2.66
CA VAL A 137 -12.78 3.89 -2.97
C VAL A 137 -13.83 4.98 -2.74
N THR A 138 -13.44 6.03 -2.04
CA THR A 138 -14.26 7.25 -1.96
C THR A 138 -14.07 8.03 -3.26
N ALA A 139 -15.01 7.89 -4.20
CA ALA A 139 -14.99 8.59 -5.47
C ALA A 139 -15.29 10.09 -5.29
N LEU A 140 -16.16 10.42 -4.34
CA LEU A 140 -16.50 11.77 -3.93
C LEU A 140 -16.68 11.80 -2.42
N ALA A 141 -15.83 12.56 -1.74
CA ALA A 141 -15.95 12.77 -0.31
C ALA A 141 -17.26 13.50 0.03
N PRO A 142 -17.89 13.21 1.19
CA PRO A 142 -19.11 13.88 1.60
C PRO A 142 -18.94 15.40 1.64
N PHE A 143 -19.86 16.12 1.01
CA PHE A 143 -19.93 17.58 1.11
C PHE A 143 -21.38 18.08 1.05
N ILE A 144 -21.63 19.24 1.64
CA ILE A 144 -22.95 19.89 1.61
C ILE A 144 -23.13 20.63 0.29
N VAL A 145 -24.17 20.30 -0.45
CA VAL A 145 -24.49 20.94 -1.73
C VAL A 145 -24.94 22.38 -1.48
N GLY A 146 -24.16 23.35 -1.98
CA GLY A 146 -24.43 24.78 -1.82
C GLY A 146 -25.50 25.32 -2.78
N GLU A 147 -25.96 26.55 -2.52
CA GLU A 147 -26.76 27.30 -3.49
C GLU A 147 -25.94 27.59 -4.75
N PRO A 148 -26.54 27.53 -5.94
CA PRO A 148 -25.81 27.80 -7.18
C PRO A 148 -25.34 29.25 -7.19
N SER A 149 -24.02 29.46 -7.25
CA SER A 149 -23.50 30.70 -7.83
C SER A 149 -23.88 30.68 -9.31
N SER A 150 -24.26 31.83 -9.85
CA SER A 150 -25.06 32.01 -11.08
C SER A 150 -24.47 31.48 -12.40
N ALA A 151 -23.46 30.60 -12.38
CA ALA A 151 -22.83 30.04 -13.58
C ALA A 151 -22.36 28.58 -13.49
N GLU A 152 -22.25 27.93 -12.31
CA GLU A 152 -21.33 26.77 -12.21
C GLU A 152 -21.90 25.44 -11.71
N MET A 153 -23.13 25.36 -11.19
CA MET A 153 -23.69 24.06 -10.78
C MET A 153 -25.16 23.93 -11.16
N ASN A 154 -25.42 23.38 -12.34
CA ASN A 154 -26.67 22.67 -12.57
C ASN A 154 -26.45 21.23 -12.12
N MET A 155 -27.03 20.85 -10.98
CA MET A 155 -26.92 19.49 -10.42
C MET A 155 -27.46 18.41 -11.35
N GLU A 156 -28.14 18.76 -12.46
CA GLU A 156 -28.39 17.80 -13.54
C GLU A 156 -27.11 17.15 -14.05
N ARG A 157 -25.94 17.80 -13.95
CA ARG A 157 -24.66 17.29 -14.47
C ARG A 157 -23.53 17.62 -13.50
N TYR A 158 -23.07 16.61 -12.78
CA TYR A 158 -21.99 16.75 -11.81
C TYR A 158 -20.76 15.96 -12.25
N VAL A 159 -19.60 16.62 -12.33
CA VAL A 159 -18.35 15.97 -12.73
C VAL A 159 -17.57 15.56 -11.49
N VAL A 160 -17.29 14.27 -11.38
CA VAL A 160 -16.43 13.68 -10.35
C VAL A 160 -15.13 13.26 -11.00
N ARG A 161 -14.01 13.47 -10.31
CA ARG A 161 -12.71 12.97 -10.72
C ARG A 161 -12.20 12.01 -9.67
N CYS A 162 -11.95 10.76 -10.07
CA CYS A 162 -11.36 9.77 -9.19
C CYS A 162 -10.56 8.74 -9.96
N ALA A 163 -9.64 8.08 -9.26
CA ALA A 163 -8.84 6.98 -9.78
C ALA A 163 -9.26 5.69 -9.08
N LEU A 164 -9.41 4.62 -9.86
CA LEU A 164 -9.69 3.28 -9.33
C LEU A 164 -8.45 2.40 -9.40
N PRO A 165 -8.14 1.61 -8.36
CA PRO A 165 -6.86 0.89 -8.26
C PRO A 165 -6.72 -0.28 -9.23
N ILE A 166 -7.82 -0.97 -9.55
CA ILE A 166 -7.84 -2.22 -10.34
C ILE A 166 -9.03 -2.21 -11.32
N GLY A 167 -8.88 -2.89 -12.46
CA GLY A 167 -9.95 -3.02 -13.44
C GLY A 167 -11.02 -4.01 -12.99
N GLY A 168 -12.05 -4.18 -13.82
CA GLY A 168 -13.21 -5.02 -13.52
C GLY A 168 -14.48 -4.22 -13.27
N LEU A 169 -15.48 -4.85 -12.67
CA LEU A 169 -16.78 -4.24 -12.41
C LEU A 169 -16.80 -3.52 -11.07
N TRP A 170 -17.22 -2.26 -11.09
CA TRP A 170 -17.32 -1.39 -9.92
C TRP A 170 -18.76 -0.92 -9.73
N LEU A 171 -19.30 -1.15 -8.53
CA LEU A 171 -20.57 -0.58 -8.07
C LEU A 171 -20.31 0.81 -7.51
N TYR A 172 -20.95 1.83 -8.08
CA TYR A 172 -20.93 3.19 -7.56
C TYR A 172 -22.23 3.42 -6.80
N GLU A 173 -22.12 3.70 -5.51
CA GLU A 173 -23.23 4.04 -4.64
C GLU A 173 -23.24 5.55 -4.42
N VAL A 174 -24.31 6.21 -4.89
CA VAL A 174 -24.53 7.62 -4.61
C VAL A 174 -25.39 7.74 -3.36
N LYS A 175 -24.91 8.49 -2.37
CA LYS A 175 -25.59 8.72 -1.10
C LYS A 175 -26.01 10.18 -0.95
N LEU A 176 -27.23 10.38 -0.46
CA LEU A 176 -27.76 11.68 -0.03
C LEU A 176 -28.10 11.60 1.46
N ASP A 177 -27.54 12.50 2.27
CA ASP A 177 -27.70 12.52 3.74
C ASP A 177 -27.42 11.13 4.36
N GLY A 178 -26.38 10.46 3.87
CA GLY A 178 -25.99 9.10 4.27
C GLY A 178 -26.90 7.97 3.77
N SER A 179 -28.03 8.27 3.13
CA SER A 179 -28.97 7.28 2.58
C SER A 179 -28.67 6.99 1.11
N ASN A 180 -28.78 5.74 0.69
CA ASN A 180 -28.57 5.35 -0.71
C ASN A 180 -29.64 6.02 -1.60
N TYR A 181 -29.19 6.79 -2.60
CA TYR A 181 -30.04 7.45 -3.58
C TYR A 181 -30.17 6.63 -4.86
N ALA A 182 -29.05 6.18 -5.42
CA ALA A 182 -29.00 5.41 -6.65
C ALA A 182 -27.66 4.67 -6.76
N SER A 183 -27.62 3.62 -7.58
CA SER A 183 -26.37 2.91 -7.85
C SER A 183 -26.21 2.49 -9.30
N VAL A 184 -24.98 2.53 -9.81
CA VAL A 184 -24.63 2.09 -11.17
C VAL A 184 -23.47 1.10 -11.11
N VAL A 185 -23.32 0.27 -12.13
CA VAL A 185 -22.19 -0.67 -12.25
C VAL A 185 -21.42 -0.32 -13.52
N LEU A 186 -20.18 0.12 -13.38
CA LEU A 186 -19.33 0.44 -14.54
C LEU A 186 -18.27 -0.64 -14.69
N GLU A 187 -17.99 -0.99 -15.94
CA GLU A 187 -16.80 -1.76 -16.28
C GLU A 187 -15.61 -0.81 -16.43
N VAL A 188 -14.53 -1.14 -15.73
CA VAL A 188 -13.28 -0.39 -15.72
C VAL A 188 -12.24 -1.23 -16.42
N GLY A 189 -11.63 -0.69 -17.48
CA GLY A 189 -10.62 -1.40 -18.24
C GLY A 189 -9.37 -1.69 -17.42
N GLU A 190 -8.71 -2.80 -17.75
CA GLU A 190 -7.36 -3.07 -17.24
C GLU A 190 -6.35 -2.13 -17.92
N PRO A 191 -5.51 -1.42 -17.14
CA PRO A 191 -4.44 -0.61 -17.69
C PRO A 191 -3.27 -1.50 -18.12
N ASP A 192 -2.35 -0.89 -18.88
CA ASP A 192 -1.16 -1.57 -19.37
C ASP A 192 -0.27 -2.08 -18.21
N TRP A 193 0.45 -3.17 -18.47
CA TRP A 193 1.42 -3.79 -17.56
C TRP A 193 2.87 -3.56 -18.04
N THR A 194 3.07 -2.68 -19.01
CA THR A 194 4.39 -2.19 -19.42
C THR A 194 4.99 -1.38 -18.28
N PRO A 195 6.27 -1.61 -17.92
CA PRO A 195 6.95 -0.81 -16.90
C PRO A 195 6.80 0.70 -17.16
N SER A 196 6.49 1.44 -16.10
CA SER A 196 6.31 2.88 -16.18
C SER A 196 7.58 3.56 -16.70
N PRO A 197 7.45 4.69 -17.42
CA PRO A 197 8.61 5.39 -17.97
C PRO A 197 9.54 5.88 -16.86
N THR A 198 10.78 6.15 -17.25
CA THR A 198 11.73 6.90 -16.43
C THR A 198 11.80 8.35 -16.89
N PHE A 199 12.08 9.25 -15.96
CA PHE A 199 12.30 10.67 -16.22
C PHE A 199 13.37 11.22 -15.27
N THR A 200 13.95 12.38 -15.60
CA THR A 200 14.97 13.02 -14.77
C THR A 200 14.34 14.08 -13.87
N SER A 201 14.73 14.11 -12.60
CA SER A 201 14.40 15.22 -11.69
C SER A 201 15.58 15.48 -10.75
N GLY A 202 16.04 16.72 -10.68
CA GLY A 202 17.34 17.05 -10.12
C GLY A 202 18.47 16.24 -10.80
N SER A 203 19.27 15.55 -9.99
CA SER A 203 20.38 14.71 -10.45
C SER A 203 20.02 13.21 -10.55
N TYR A 204 18.75 12.84 -10.42
CA TYR A 204 18.33 11.44 -10.34
C TYR A 204 17.42 11.05 -11.50
N GLU A 205 17.57 9.81 -11.93
CA GLU A 205 16.57 9.13 -12.74
C GLU A 205 15.51 8.54 -11.83
N MET A 206 14.25 8.80 -12.17
CA MET A 206 13.08 8.37 -11.41
C MET A 206 12.20 7.51 -12.29
N ARG A 207 11.51 6.53 -11.69
CA ARG A 207 10.42 5.81 -12.35
C ARG A 207 9.09 6.32 -11.83
N GLY A 208 8.15 6.59 -12.75
CA GLY A 208 6.81 7.04 -12.39
C GLY A 208 6.14 7.83 -13.49
N ILE A 209 5.28 8.77 -13.10
CA ILE A 209 4.58 9.68 -13.99
C ILE A 209 5.10 11.10 -13.71
N GLU A 210 5.82 11.65 -14.69
CA GLU A 210 6.44 12.97 -14.61
C GLU A 210 5.39 14.04 -14.23
N GLY A 211 5.75 14.92 -13.29
CA GLY A 211 4.88 15.98 -12.79
C GLY A 211 3.73 15.49 -11.88
N LYS A 212 3.74 14.22 -11.44
CA LYS A 212 2.76 13.69 -10.48
C LYS A 212 3.40 12.92 -9.32
N ILE A 213 4.01 11.77 -9.61
CA ILE A 213 4.59 10.90 -8.59
C ILE A 213 5.65 9.99 -9.21
N GLY A 214 6.75 9.80 -8.50
CA GLY A 214 7.82 8.88 -8.88
C GLY A 214 8.71 8.55 -7.71
N PHE A 215 9.67 7.66 -7.93
CA PHE A 215 10.71 7.36 -6.96
C PHE A 215 12.04 7.09 -7.66
N ILE A 216 13.15 7.32 -6.94
CA ILE A 216 14.48 6.91 -7.40
C ILE A 216 14.49 5.38 -7.47
N ASP A 217 14.66 4.82 -8.66
CA ASP A 217 14.49 3.39 -8.93
C ASP A 217 15.83 2.64 -8.99
N PRO A 218 16.26 1.99 -7.89
CA PRO A 218 17.41 1.08 -7.91
C PRO A 218 17.07 -0.31 -8.49
N GLY A 219 15.83 -0.54 -8.95
CA GLY A 219 15.31 -1.84 -9.33
C GLY A 219 14.79 -2.66 -8.15
N PHE A 220 13.97 -3.67 -8.45
CA PHE A 220 13.35 -4.56 -7.47
C PHE A 220 13.90 -5.98 -7.59
N VAL A 221 14.22 -6.56 -6.43
CA VAL A 221 14.49 -7.99 -6.30
C VAL A 221 13.49 -8.56 -5.30
N ALA A 222 12.86 -9.68 -5.65
CA ALA A 222 11.85 -10.30 -4.82
C ALA A 222 12.39 -10.57 -3.41
N ARG A 223 11.59 -10.22 -2.39
CA ARG A 223 11.86 -10.41 -0.96
C ARG A 223 13.10 -9.67 -0.43
N LYS A 224 13.70 -8.78 -1.23
CA LYS A 224 14.85 -7.97 -0.87
C LYS A 224 14.41 -6.55 -0.54
N PRO A 225 14.35 -6.17 0.75
CA PRO A 225 14.04 -4.79 1.12
C PRO A 225 15.09 -3.85 0.56
N ASN A 226 14.63 -2.72 0.02
CA ASN A 226 15.50 -1.66 -0.46
C ASN A 226 14.92 -0.30 -0.07
N LYS A 227 15.76 0.74 -0.11
CA LYS A 227 15.37 2.11 0.15
C LYS A 227 14.93 2.79 -1.13
N TYR A 228 13.79 3.42 -1.07
CA TYR A 228 13.22 4.19 -2.19
C TYR A 228 12.90 5.57 -1.67
N MET A 229 13.30 6.59 -2.41
CA MET A 229 12.91 7.96 -2.11
C MET A 229 11.81 8.33 -3.09
N TRP A 230 10.62 8.55 -2.57
CA TRP A 230 9.45 8.98 -3.32
C TRP A 230 9.43 10.50 -3.43
N HIS A 231 8.93 10.97 -4.56
CA HIS A 231 8.84 12.36 -4.97
C HIS A 231 7.46 12.60 -5.55
N ALA A 232 6.76 13.60 -5.06
CA ALA A 232 5.43 13.98 -5.50
C ALA A 232 5.41 15.44 -5.96
N TRP A 233 4.66 15.70 -7.03
CA TRP A 233 4.43 17.02 -7.60
C TRP A 233 2.93 17.29 -7.59
N GLY A 234 2.54 18.47 -7.14
CA GLY A 234 1.13 18.81 -6.98
C GLY A 234 0.89 19.91 -5.96
N ALA A 235 -0.36 20.34 -5.87
CA ALA A 235 -0.73 21.37 -4.92
C ALA A 235 -0.59 20.85 -3.47
N PRO A 236 -0.26 21.69 -2.47
CA PRO A 236 -0.15 21.26 -1.08
C PRO A 236 -1.37 20.50 -0.55
N SER A 237 -2.58 20.87 -0.99
CA SER A 237 -3.83 20.19 -0.63
C SER A 237 -3.97 18.78 -1.22
N GLU A 238 -3.28 18.48 -2.32
CA GLU A 238 -3.26 17.14 -2.94
C GLU A 238 -2.23 16.23 -2.25
N LEU A 239 -1.22 16.82 -1.61
CA LEU A 239 -0.13 16.12 -0.93
C LEU A 239 -0.35 16.01 0.60
N GLU A 240 -1.52 16.44 1.09
CA GLU A 240 -1.88 16.38 2.50
C GLU A 240 -2.45 15.01 2.88
N GLY A 241 -1.92 14.42 3.96
CA GLY A 241 -2.43 13.18 4.55
C GLY A 241 -1.39 12.08 4.72
N SER A 242 -1.88 10.86 4.96
CA SER A 242 -1.06 9.63 5.01
C SER A 242 -0.63 9.24 3.60
N PHE A 243 0.66 8.97 3.41
CA PHE A 243 1.21 8.33 2.23
C PHE A 243 1.26 6.82 2.43
N GLU A 244 0.63 6.10 1.51
CA GLU A 244 0.49 4.65 1.54
C GLU A 244 0.78 4.11 0.14
N VAL A 245 1.33 2.91 0.05
CA VAL A 245 1.53 2.23 -1.25
C VAL A 245 0.97 0.83 -1.14
N LYS A 246 -0.05 0.55 -1.94
CA LYS A 246 -0.51 -0.82 -2.20
C LYS A 246 0.18 -1.36 -3.45
N ALA A 247 0.23 -2.67 -3.61
CA ALA A 247 0.72 -3.30 -4.83
C ALA A 247 -0.17 -4.46 -5.26
N VAL A 248 -0.32 -4.64 -6.58
CA VAL A 248 -1.02 -5.78 -7.20
C VAL A 248 -0.11 -6.42 -8.24
N LYS A 249 -0.10 -7.76 -8.26
CA LYS A 249 0.69 -8.53 -9.23
C LYS A 249 -0.11 -8.70 -10.52
N GLN A 250 0.58 -8.71 -11.65
CA GLN A 250 -0.07 -9.03 -12.93
C GLN A 250 -0.81 -10.38 -12.85
N GLY A 251 -2.05 -10.40 -13.33
CA GLY A 251 -2.90 -11.59 -13.34
C GLY A 251 -3.61 -11.89 -12.01
N THR A 252 -3.48 -11.03 -10.99
CA THR A 252 -4.19 -11.17 -9.72
C THR A 252 -5.03 -9.93 -9.41
N GLN A 253 -6.01 -10.08 -8.51
CA GLN A 253 -6.78 -8.96 -7.94
C GLN A 253 -6.43 -8.71 -6.47
N GLN A 254 -5.47 -9.47 -5.93
CA GLN A 254 -5.06 -9.37 -4.54
C GLN A 254 -4.10 -8.20 -4.39
N MET A 255 -4.53 -7.18 -3.66
CA MET A 255 -3.66 -6.09 -3.24
C MET A 255 -2.96 -6.43 -1.93
N ILE A 256 -1.68 -6.09 -1.86
CA ILE A 256 -0.90 -6.12 -0.63
C ILE A 256 -0.51 -4.71 -0.25
N SER A 257 -0.45 -4.45 1.05
CA SER A 257 0.10 -3.20 1.56
C SER A 257 1.63 -3.29 1.61
N VAL A 258 2.31 -2.29 1.07
CA VAL A 258 3.78 -2.24 0.94
C VAL A 258 4.36 -1.10 1.79
N ILE A 259 3.66 0.02 1.88
CA ILE A 259 4.00 1.18 2.72
C ILE A 259 2.72 1.66 3.39
N GLU A 260 2.80 1.97 4.69
CA GLU A 260 1.66 2.49 5.46
C GLU A 260 2.07 3.66 6.35
N GLY A 261 1.16 4.64 6.49
CA GLY A 261 1.19 5.62 7.57
C GLY A 261 2.34 6.63 7.51
N LEU A 262 3.00 6.79 6.37
CA LEU A 262 4.06 7.78 6.23
C LEU A 262 3.49 9.17 5.88
N ARG A 263 4.30 10.21 5.95
CA ARG A 263 3.88 11.58 5.58
C ARG A 263 4.98 12.27 4.79
N PHE A 264 4.59 12.89 3.69
CA PHE A 264 5.51 13.65 2.87
C PHE A 264 6.21 14.75 3.68
N GLY A 265 7.51 14.89 3.45
CA GLY A 265 8.33 15.99 3.95
C GLY A 265 8.41 17.14 2.96
N GLY A 266 9.46 17.94 3.07
CA GLY A 266 9.68 19.08 2.17
C GLY A 266 10.14 18.69 0.77
N ALA A 267 10.23 19.72 -0.08
CA ALA A 267 10.72 19.66 -1.45
C ALA A 267 12.18 19.17 -1.52
N ILE A 268 12.44 18.21 -2.41
CA ILE A 268 13.77 17.66 -2.72
C ILE A 268 13.78 17.29 -4.21
N ASN A 269 14.91 17.46 -4.91
CA ASN A 269 15.10 17.07 -6.33
C ASN A 269 13.99 17.60 -7.25
N ASP A 270 13.65 18.89 -7.13
CA ASP A 270 12.61 19.57 -7.93
C ASP A 270 11.17 19.05 -7.74
N ALA A 271 10.94 18.18 -6.76
CA ALA A 271 9.60 17.78 -6.32
C ALA A 271 9.06 18.71 -5.24
N ASP A 272 7.74 18.88 -5.20
CA ASP A 272 7.06 19.69 -4.19
C ASP A 272 7.12 19.02 -2.80
N ALA A 273 7.12 17.69 -2.78
CA ALA A 273 7.26 16.92 -1.55
C ALA A 273 8.01 15.60 -1.77
N SER A 274 8.66 15.11 -0.73
CA SER A 274 9.46 13.88 -0.82
C SER A 274 9.44 13.06 0.46
N ILE A 275 9.70 11.75 0.35
CA ILE A 275 9.71 10.86 1.49
C ILE A 275 10.57 9.59 1.26
N PRO A 276 11.47 9.23 2.18
CA PRO A 276 12.16 7.94 2.13
C PRO A 276 11.26 6.83 2.66
N SER A 277 11.31 5.66 2.01
CA SER A 277 10.65 4.44 2.44
C SER A 277 11.58 3.23 2.32
N SER A 278 11.22 2.15 3.02
CA SER A 278 11.80 0.82 2.82
C SER A 278 10.69 -0.11 2.35
N MET A 279 10.86 -0.76 1.21
CA MET A 279 9.85 -1.67 0.64
C MET A 279 10.49 -2.91 0.02
N ALA A 280 9.72 -3.99 -0.01
CA ALA A 280 10.03 -5.25 -0.69
C ALA A 280 8.76 -5.81 -1.32
N LEU A 281 8.88 -6.41 -2.50
CA LEU A 281 7.79 -7.15 -3.15
C LEU A 281 8.04 -8.65 -2.99
N PRO A 282 7.01 -9.47 -2.74
CA PRO A 282 7.20 -10.85 -2.25
C PRO A 282 7.67 -11.84 -3.33
N GLU A 283 7.37 -11.55 -4.59
CA GLU A 283 7.56 -12.49 -5.70
C GLU A 283 8.09 -11.78 -6.95
N PRO A 284 8.86 -12.50 -7.79
CA PRO A 284 9.25 -11.98 -9.09
C PRO A 284 8.07 -11.83 -10.04
N GLY A 285 8.27 -11.00 -11.06
CA GLY A 285 7.29 -10.68 -12.10
C GLY A 285 6.92 -9.20 -12.14
N VAL A 286 5.87 -8.88 -12.88
CA VAL A 286 5.40 -7.51 -13.06
C VAL A 286 4.41 -7.14 -11.95
N TRP A 287 4.65 -6.00 -11.32
CA TRP A 287 3.82 -5.45 -10.26
C TRP A 287 3.40 -4.04 -10.58
N ARG A 288 2.19 -3.67 -10.14
CA ARG A 288 1.69 -2.30 -10.16
C ARG A 288 1.66 -1.76 -8.75
N LEU A 289 2.40 -0.70 -8.52
CA LEU A 289 2.40 0.10 -7.30
C LEU A 289 1.30 1.14 -7.39
N LEU A 290 0.57 1.32 -6.29
CA LEU A 290 -0.59 2.18 -6.15
C LEU A 290 -0.34 3.14 -4.98
N PRO A 291 0.37 4.27 -5.20
CA PRO A 291 0.58 5.31 -4.21
C PRO A 291 -0.71 6.09 -3.91
N PHE A 292 -1.09 6.13 -2.64
CA PHE A 292 -2.21 6.89 -2.12
C PHE A 292 -1.71 8.02 -1.23
N VAL A 293 -2.37 9.18 -1.31
CA VAL A 293 -2.20 10.29 -0.37
C VAL A 293 -3.57 10.67 0.18
N GLY A 294 -3.71 10.65 1.51
CA GLY A 294 -4.99 10.96 2.16
C GLY A 294 -6.12 10.02 1.69
N GLY A 295 -5.79 8.77 1.34
CA GLY A 295 -6.73 7.79 0.79
C GLY A 295 -7.08 7.97 -0.69
N ARG A 296 -6.49 8.93 -1.40
CA ARG A 296 -6.68 9.15 -2.83
C ARG A 296 -5.51 8.57 -3.62
N LEU A 297 -5.81 7.71 -4.61
CA LEU A 297 -4.80 7.19 -5.54
C LEU A 297 -4.27 8.33 -6.42
N MET A 298 -2.95 8.50 -6.46
CA MET A 298 -2.32 9.52 -7.30
C MET A 298 -2.23 9.05 -8.76
N GLU A 299 -1.39 8.06 -9.01
CA GLU A 299 -1.16 7.40 -10.29
C GLU A 299 -0.58 6.02 -10.02
N SER A 300 -0.76 5.08 -10.93
CA SER A 300 -0.14 3.76 -10.84
C SER A 300 1.25 3.74 -11.47
N ILE A 301 2.16 2.98 -10.86
CA ILE A 301 3.53 2.80 -11.36
C ILE A 301 3.78 1.31 -11.54
N VAL A 302 4.11 0.89 -12.76
CA VAL A 302 4.40 -0.51 -13.07
C VAL A 302 5.90 -0.76 -13.00
N VAL A 303 6.29 -1.83 -12.32
CA VAL A 303 7.68 -2.23 -12.06
C VAL A 303 7.88 -3.71 -12.37
N GLU A 304 9.10 -4.06 -12.76
CA GLU A 304 9.54 -5.45 -12.89
C GLU A 304 10.35 -5.85 -11.66
N VAL A 305 10.01 -7.01 -11.09
CA VAL A 305 10.68 -7.58 -9.92
C VAL A 305 11.47 -8.79 -10.35
N MET A 306 12.78 -8.71 -10.19
CA MET A 306 13.70 -9.80 -10.51
C MET A 306 13.64 -10.90 -9.44
N PRO A 307 13.85 -12.18 -9.81
CA PRO A 307 14.05 -13.23 -8.83
C PRO A 307 15.29 -12.94 -7.99
N GLN A 308 15.26 -13.34 -6.71
CA GLN A 308 16.47 -13.34 -5.90
C GLN A 308 17.43 -14.39 -6.47
N GLU A 309 18.66 -14.02 -6.77
CA GLU A 309 19.67 -14.98 -7.21
C GLU A 309 19.89 -16.02 -6.10
N ALA A 310 19.63 -17.28 -6.45
CA ALA A 310 19.80 -18.39 -5.53
C ALA A 310 21.27 -18.82 -5.51
N GLN A 311 21.88 -18.91 -4.32
CA GLN A 311 23.20 -19.50 -4.21
C GLN A 311 23.13 -21.02 -4.41
N SER A 312 24.06 -21.58 -5.17
CA SER A 312 24.12 -23.03 -5.36
C SER A 312 24.56 -23.73 -4.09
N VAL A 313 23.82 -24.74 -3.64
CA VAL A 313 24.20 -25.60 -2.51
C VAL A 313 24.28 -27.05 -2.96
N THR A 314 25.28 -27.77 -2.47
CA THR A 314 25.48 -29.19 -2.77
C THR A 314 24.90 -30.08 -1.67
N THR A 315 24.57 -31.32 -2.00
CA THR A 315 24.10 -32.33 -1.04
C THR A 315 25.10 -32.59 0.07
N GLU A 316 26.40 -32.56 -0.25
CA GLU A 316 27.48 -32.72 0.73
C GLU A 316 27.54 -31.56 1.74
N GLN A 317 27.09 -30.36 1.36
CA GLN A 317 26.87 -29.28 2.31
C GLN A 317 25.61 -29.54 3.15
N LEU A 318 24.49 -29.90 2.51
CA LEU A 318 23.22 -30.14 3.21
C LEU A 318 23.29 -31.27 4.24
N LYS A 319 24.06 -32.35 3.98
CA LYS A 319 24.28 -33.46 4.92
C LYS A 319 24.95 -33.05 6.24
N LYS A 320 25.58 -31.87 6.30
CA LYS A 320 26.20 -31.35 7.52
C LYS A 320 25.22 -30.65 8.45
N VAL A 321 24.00 -30.36 7.98
CA VAL A 321 22.99 -29.62 8.74
C VAL A 321 22.37 -30.53 9.80
N THR A 322 22.26 -30.06 11.05
CA THR A 322 21.57 -30.75 12.16
C THR A 322 20.43 -29.90 12.72
N PRO A 323 19.42 -30.50 13.38
CA PRO A 323 18.24 -29.76 13.84
C PRO A 323 18.52 -28.81 15.02
N GLU A 324 19.65 -28.98 15.72
CA GLU A 324 20.09 -28.10 16.81
C GLU A 324 20.91 -26.90 16.33
N MET A 325 21.33 -26.88 15.06
CA MET A 325 22.13 -25.78 14.51
C MET A 325 21.36 -24.48 14.51
N THR A 326 22.10 -23.40 14.71
CA THR A 326 21.64 -22.04 14.48
C THR A 326 21.64 -21.69 13.00
N PHE A 327 20.88 -20.66 12.62
CA PHE A 327 20.96 -20.12 11.26
C PHE A 327 22.38 -19.61 10.92
N ALA A 328 23.14 -19.11 11.89
CA ALA A 328 24.54 -18.70 11.69
C ALA A 328 25.40 -19.90 11.26
N GLU A 329 25.33 -21.02 11.98
CA GLU A 329 26.08 -22.24 11.65
C GLU A 329 25.62 -22.84 10.30
N LEU A 330 24.31 -22.82 10.03
CA LEU A 330 23.78 -23.24 8.73
C LEU A 330 24.38 -22.41 7.59
N LEU A 331 24.49 -21.09 7.76
CA LEU A 331 25.04 -20.19 6.74
C LEU A 331 26.54 -20.39 6.50
N GLU A 332 27.32 -20.74 7.52
CA GLU A 332 28.73 -21.12 7.33
C GLU A 332 28.87 -22.36 6.44
N ILE A 333 27.90 -23.29 6.50
CA ILE A 333 27.90 -24.53 5.71
C ILE A 333 27.50 -24.25 4.25
N ILE A 334 26.44 -23.48 4.04
CA ILE A 334 25.81 -23.33 2.71
C ILE A 334 26.24 -22.05 1.98
N GLY A 335 26.99 -21.15 2.62
CA GLY A 335 27.53 -19.92 2.06
C GLY A 335 26.81 -18.66 2.53
N GLU A 336 27.54 -17.53 2.60
CA GLU A 336 26.96 -16.23 2.90
C GLU A 336 26.37 -15.55 1.67
N SER A 337 25.10 -15.16 1.77
CA SER A 337 24.50 -14.04 1.04
C SER A 337 24.77 -12.71 1.78
N THR A 338 24.80 -11.61 1.05
CA THR A 338 25.02 -10.26 1.61
C THR A 338 23.80 -9.84 2.45
N ASP A 339 24.00 -9.63 3.75
CA ASP A 339 22.95 -9.16 4.66
C ASP A 339 22.61 -7.68 4.43
N ILE A 340 21.32 -7.34 4.42
CA ILE A 340 20.84 -5.96 4.21
C ILE A 340 19.52 -5.72 4.95
N GLY A 341 19.62 -5.57 6.27
CA GLY A 341 19.08 -4.39 6.95
C GLY A 341 17.55 -4.23 7.09
N SER A 342 16.78 -5.32 7.26
CA SER A 342 15.32 -5.24 7.44
C SER A 342 14.77 -5.93 8.70
N GLY A 343 15.62 -6.57 9.51
CA GLY A 343 15.19 -7.32 10.71
C GLY A 343 14.50 -8.66 10.42
N ARG A 344 14.27 -9.00 9.14
CA ARG A 344 13.92 -10.36 8.67
C ARG A 344 14.78 -10.68 7.45
N THR A 345 15.58 -11.72 7.52
CA THR A 345 16.50 -12.12 6.46
C THR A 345 15.90 -13.28 5.68
N ILE A 346 15.68 -13.05 4.38
CA ILE A 346 15.23 -14.08 3.43
C ILE A 346 16.38 -14.41 2.47
N ARG A 347 16.80 -15.69 2.44
CA ARG A 347 17.84 -16.19 1.55
C ARG A 347 17.32 -17.37 0.75
N VAL A 348 17.62 -17.38 -0.55
CA VAL A 348 17.24 -18.46 -1.46
C VAL A 348 18.50 -19.21 -1.85
N TYR A 349 18.50 -20.53 -1.68
CA TYR A 349 19.52 -21.43 -2.18
C TYR A 349 18.90 -22.38 -3.18
N ARG A 350 19.66 -22.74 -4.21
CA ARG A 350 19.27 -23.75 -5.20
C ARG A 350 20.20 -24.94 -5.06
N HIS A 351 19.61 -26.07 -4.69
CA HIS A 351 20.32 -27.35 -4.66
C HIS A 351 20.68 -27.79 -6.09
N THR A 352 21.76 -28.54 -6.25
CA THR A 352 22.26 -29.02 -7.56
C THR A 352 21.24 -29.86 -8.34
N GLY A 353 20.30 -30.52 -7.66
CA GLY A 353 19.17 -31.23 -8.27
C GLY A 353 17.98 -30.33 -8.66
N GLY A 354 18.10 -29.00 -8.48
CA GLY A 354 17.10 -28.01 -8.89
C GLY A 354 16.09 -27.60 -7.80
N ALA A 355 16.10 -28.25 -6.64
CA ALA A 355 15.23 -27.88 -5.51
C ALA A 355 15.65 -26.52 -4.89
N GLU A 356 14.68 -25.75 -4.41
CA GLU A 356 14.94 -24.45 -3.75
C GLU A 356 14.74 -24.55 -2.23
N ILE A 357 15.65 -23.91 -1.50
CA ILE A 357 15.60 -23.77 -0.04
C ILE A 357 15.47 -22.29 0.27
N VAL A 358 14.40 -21.91 0.97
CA VAL A 358 14.17 -20.53 1.40
C VAL A 358 14.39 -20.45 2.90
N LEU A 359 15.45 -19.78 3.33
CA LEU A 359 15.68 -19.47 4.73
C LEU A 359 14.99 -18.15 5.06
N ASN A 360 14.06 -18.16 6.01
CA ASN A 360 13.37 -16.96 6.50
C ASN A 360 13.52 -16.91 8.02
N TYR A 361 14.42 -16.05 8.52
CA TYR A 361 14.72 -15.96 9.95
C TYR A 361 14.87 -14.51 10.40
N VAL A 362 14.61 -14.25 11.67
CA VAL A 362 14.71 -12.90 12.28
C VAL A 362 16.13 -12.66 12.80
N ASN A 363 16.72 -13.67 13.44
CA ASN A 363 18.03 -13.58 14.06
C ASN A 363 18.86 -14.83 13.73
N ALA A 364 20.09 -14.62 13.26
CA ALA A 364 20.99 -15.72 12.91
C ALA A 364 21.35 -16.63 14.10
N SER A 365 21.20 -16.15 15.34
CA SER A 365 21.44 -16.97 16.53
C SER A 365 20.26 -17.89 16.90
N GLU A 366 19.13 -17.83 16.19
CA GLU A 366 18.02 -18.76 16.41
C GLU A 366 18.34 -20.13 15.81
N THR A 367 17.85 -21.18 16.46
CA THR A 367 17.90 -22.55 15.91
C THR A 367 17.09 -22.63 14.62
N VAL A 368 17.60 -23.39 13.64
CA VAL A 368 16.92 -23.65 12.38
C VAL A 368 15.53 -24.20 12.67
N TYR A 369 14.52 -23.62 12.03
CA TYR A 369 13.15 -24.04 12.26
C TYR A 369 12.91 -25.47 11.73
N PRO A 370 12.08 -26.29 12.41
CA PRO A 370 11.88 -27.69 12.02
C PRO A 370 11.39 -27.88 10.58
N ASP A 371 10.53 -26.99 10.07
CA ASP A 371 10.03 -27.02 8.69
C ASP A 371 11.14 -26.80 7.65
N ILE A 372 12.10 -25.93 7.95
CA ILE A 372 13.29 -25.72 7.12
C ILE A 372 14.18 -26.96 7.16
N TYR A 373 14.41 -27.54 8.34
CA TYR A 373 15.21 -28.76 8.48
C TYR A 373 14.58 -29.94 7.73
N ASP A 374 13.27 -30.15 7.88
CA ASP A 374 12.54 -31.20 7.17
C ASP A 374 12.61 -31.00 5.65
N THR A 375 12.53 -29.76 5.17
CA THR A 375 12.73 -29.43 3.76
C THR A 375 14.13 -29.85 3.28
N ILE A 376 15.17 -29.58 4.06
CA ILE A 376 16.55 -29.99 3.75
C ILE A 376 16.67 -31.52 3.72
N GLN A 377 16.13 -32.23 4.71
CA GLN A 377 16.19 -33.70 4.75
C GLN A 377 15.44 -34.34 3.58
N ASN A 378 14.30 -33.77 3.19
CA ASN A 378 13.56 -34.22 2.01
C ASN A 378 14.37 -34.04 0.71
N ILE A 379 15.14 -32.96 0.58
CA ILE A 379 16.02 -32.77 -0.58
C ILE A 379 17.13 -33.83 -0.59
N ILE A 380 17.74 -34.12 0.56
CA ILE A 380 18.79 -35.15 0.69
C ILE A 380 18.25 -36.54 0.38
N TRP A 381 17.03 -36.87 0.80
CA TRP A 381 16.44 -38.20 0.63
C TRP A 381 16.00 -38.52 -0.80
N ASN A 382 15.64 -37.49 -1.58
CA ASN A 382 15.12 -37.65 -2.94
C ASN A 382 16.21 -37.56 -4.04
N GLU A 383 17.48 -37.54 -3.64
CA GLU A 383 18.66 -37.61 -4.52
C GLU A 383 19.26 -39.02 -4.52
#